data_AF-A0A6L4ZJF0-F1
#
_entry.id   AF-A0A6L4ZJF0-F1
#
_cell.length_a   1.000
_cell.length_b   1.000
_cell.length_c   1.000
_cell.angle_alpha   90.00
_cell.angle_beta   90.00
_cell.angle_gamma   90.00
#
_symmetry.space_group_name_H-M   'P 1'
#
loop_
_entity.id
_entity.type
_entity.pdbx_description
1 polymer ?
#
loop_
_entity_poly.entity_id
_entity_poly.type
_entity_poly.pdbx_seq_one_letter_code
_entity_poly.pdbx_strand_id
1 'polypeptide(L)'
;MTIGKQRQKPVTPETINRIIWAGAETISLSTAVHFDLFTHIASGKNTARELARTTECSANAIERLLNVLVGLELLYKENKTYILTPESDAFLVRDRPFYLGDMTRHS
;
A
#
# COMPACT_ATOMS: atom_id res chain seq x y z
N MET A 1 46.85 14.39 31.19
CA MET A 1 46.00 13.30 30.66
C MET A 1 44.55 13.73 30.81
N THR A 2 43.93 14.27 29.76
CA THR A 2 42.53 14.71 29.79
C THR A 2 41.75 13.91 28.76
N ILE A 3 40.95 12.95 29.23
CA ILE A 3 40.09 12.14 28.39
C ILE A 3 38.91 13.03 28.00
N GLY A 4 38.85 13.46 26.73
CA GLY A 4 37.75 14.25 26.22
C GLY A 4 36.43 13.48 26.36
N LYS A 5 35.46 14.07 27.06
CA LYS A 5 34.07 13.56 27.13
C LYS A 5 33.53 13.48 25.70
N GLN A 6 33.51 12.28 25.12
CA GLN A 6 32.79 12.05 23.88
C GLN A 6 31.31 12.34 24.14
N ARG A 7 30.77 13.33 23.42
CA ARG A 7 29.33 13.59 23.39
C ARG A 7 28.65 12.40 22.72
N GLN A 8 28.16 11.44 23.51
CA GLN A 8 27.28 10.41 22.98
C GLN A 8 26.01 11.08 22.45
N LYS A 9 25.59 10.71 21.24
CA LYS A 9 24.27 11.10 20.72
C LYS A 9 23.19 10.65 21.70
N PRO A 10 22.09 11.42 21.88
CA PRO A 10 20.96 10.98 22.69
C PRO A 10 20.50 9.59 22.23
N VAL A 11 20.16 8.72 23.18
CA VAL A 11 19.57 7.41 22.86
C VAL A 11 18.16 7.64 22.36
N THR A 12 17.93 7.34 21.10
CA THR A 12 16.66 7.59 20.41
C THR A 12 16.34 6.43 19.45
N PRO A 13 15.05 6.13 19.19
CA PRO A 13 14.65 4.91 18.48
C PRO A 13 14.64 5.03 16.95
N GLU A 14 15.27 6.04 16.33
CA GLU A 14 15.09 6.34 14.90
C GLU A 14 15.49 5.19 14.00
N THR A 15 16.58 4.49 14.31
CA THR A 15 17.02 3.33 13.52
C THR A 15 15.96 2.23 13.53
N ILE A 16 15.36 1.97 14.70
CA ILE A 16 14.31 0.95 14.86
C ILE A 16 13.06 1.38 14.09
N ASN A 17 12.61 2.63 14.27
CA ASN A 17 11.43 3.17 13.59
C ASN A 17 11.59 3.12 12.07
N ARG A 18 12.76 3.50 11.55
CA ARG A 18 13.05 3.42 10.11
C ARG A 18 12.97 1.99 9.59
N ILE A 19 13.52 1.02 10.31
CA ILE A 19 13.51 -0.40 9.90
C ILE A 19 12.08 -0.96 9.92
N ILE A 20 11.28 -0.62 10.93
CA ILE A 20 9.87 -1.04 11.03
C ILE A 20 9.07 -0.62 9.80
N TRP A 21 9.35 0.56 9.24
CA TRP A 21 8.60 1.12 8.11
C TRP A 21 9.27 0.94 6.74
N ALA A 22 10.48 0.36 6.67
CA ALA A 22 11.30 0.35 5.45
C ALA A 22 10.67 -0.39 4.24
N GLY A 23 9.67 -1.25 4.45
CA GLY A 23 9.01 -2.02 3.39
C GLY A 23 7.50 -1.79 3.30
N ALA A 24 6.94 -0.81 4.01
CA ALA A 24 5.49 -0.68 4.13
C ALA A 24 4.79 -0.43 2.79
N GLU A 25 5.41 0.33 1.89
CA GLU A 25 4.88 0.62 0.55
C GLU A 25 4.85 -0.64 -0.32
N THR A 26 5.98 -1.37 -0.40
CA THR A 26 6.09 -2.64 -1.13
C THR A 26 5.10 -3.67 -0.63
N ILE A 27 4.99 -3.83 0.70
CA ILE A 27 4.03 -4.77 1.31
C ILE A 27 2.61 -4.37 0.96
N SER A 28 2.28 -3.08 1.01
CA SER A 28 0.92 -2.58 0.71
C SER A 28 0.55 -2.82 -0.75
N LEU A 29 1.44 -2.49 -1.69
CA LEU A 29 1.25 -2.76 -3.11
C LEU A 29 1.10 -4.25 -3.39
N SER A 30 2.01 -5.07 -2.87
CA SER A 30 1.98 -6.53 -3.07
C SER A 30 0.70 -7.15 -2.50
N THR A 31 0.26 -6.70 -1.32
CA THR A 31 -1.01 -7.13 -0.72
C THR A 31 -2.21 -6.75 -1.60
N ALA A 32 -2.25 -5.52 -2.12
CA ALA A 32 -3.32 -5.06 -2.98
C ALA A 32 -3.39 -5.84 -4.31
N VAL A 33 -2.23 -6.19 -4.88
CA VAL A 33 -2.13 -7.06 -6.06
C VAL A 33 -2.54 -8.49 -5.76
N HIS A 34 -2.12 -9.03 -4.60
CA HIS A 34 -2.49 -10.39 -4.17
C HIS A 34 -4.02 -10.57 -4.07
N PHE A 35 -4.72 -9.56 -3.55
CA PHE A 35 -6.18 -9.53 -3.46
C PHE A 35 -6.88 -8.98 -4.72
N ASP A 36 -6.15 -8.75 -5.81
CA ASP A 36 -6.67 -8.27 -7.10
C ASP A 36 -7.53 -6.99 -7.01
N LEU A 37 -7.23 -6.12 -6.03
CA LEU A 37 -8.06 -4.96 -5.69
C LEU A 37 -8.22 -4.00 -6.87
N PHE A 38 -7.15 -3.75 -7.62
CA PHE A 38 -7.17 -2.83 -8.76
C PHE A 38 -8.13 -3.33 -9.85
N THR A 39 -8.08 -4.63 -10.17
CA THR A 39 -8.99 -5.27 -11.12
C THR A 39 -10.44 -5.20 -10.66
N HIS A 40 -10.71 -5.42 -9.37
CA HIS A 40 -12.06 -5.28 -8.81
C HIS A 40 -12.60 -3.84 -8.85
N ILE A 41 -11.74 -2.84 -8.58
CA ILE A 41 -12.12 -1.43 -8.71
C ILE A 41 -12.42 -1.09 -10.17
N ALA A 42 -11.59 -1.54 -11.12
CA ALA A 42 -11.83 -1.38 -12.55
C ALA A 42 -13.16 -2.02 -12.99
N SER A 43 -13.57 -3.12 -12.36
CA SER A 43 -14.87 -3.77 -12.60
C SER A 43 -16.05 -3.13 -11.86
N GLY A 44 -15.86 -1.97 -11.22
CA GLY A 44 -16.91 -1.20 -10.55
C GLY A 44 -17.13 -1.50 -9.07
N LYS A 45 -16.36 -2.40 -8.45
CA LYS A 45 -16.41 -2.64 -6.99
C LYS A 45 -15.52 -1.61 -6.30
N ASN A 46 -16.06 -0.43 -6.06
CA ASN A 46 -15.27 0.73 -5.65
C ASN A 46 -15.45 1.13 -4.19
N THR A 47 -16.20 0.36 -3.38
CA THR A 47 -16.28 0.60 -1.93
C THR A 47 -15.53 -0.45 -1.12
N ALA A 48 -15.04 -0.07 0.06
CA ALA A 48 -14.36 -1.01 0.98
C ALA A 48 -15.25 -2.21 1.35
N ARG A 49 -16.58 -2.02 1.40
CA ARG A 49 -17.53 -3.09 1.74
C ARG A 49 -17.66 -4.12 0.61
N GLU A 50 -17.71 -3.69 -0.64
CA GLU A 50 -17.79 -4.58 -1.81
C GLU A 50 -16.49 -5.35 -2.02
N LEU A 51 -15.36 -4.66 -1.85
CA LEU A 51 -14.04 -5.25 -1.94
C LEU A 51 -13.83 -6.29 -0.84
N ALA A 52 -14.17 -5.96 0.42
CA ALA A 52 -14.11 -6.91 1.54
C ALA A 52 -14.94 -8.18 1.33
N ARG A 53 -16.12 -8.07 0.72
CA ARG A 53 -16.93 -9.25 0.35
C ARG A 53 -16.27 -10.08 -0.73
N THR A 54 -15.60 -9.44 -1.68
CA THR A 54 -14.96 -10.13 -2.81
C THR A 54 -13.67 -10.82 -2.38
N THR A 55 -12.93 -10.23 -1.44
CA THR A 55 -11.64 -10.74 -0.97
C THR A 55 -11.75 -11.55 0.33
N GLU A 56 -12.98 -11.79 0.81
CA GLU A 56 -13.25 -12.49 2.08
C GLU A 56 -12.51 -11.89 3.30
N CYS A 57 -12.28 -10.59 3.26
CA CYS A 57 -11.58 -9.84 4.31
C CYS A 57 -12.53 -8.99 5.14
N SER A 58 -12.06 -8.46 6.27
CA SER A 58 -12.83 -7.47 7.01
C SER A 58 -12.85 -6.11 6.28
N ALA A 59 -14.00 -5.42 6.32
CA ALA A 59 -14.15 -4.09 5.72
C ALA A 59 -13.15 -3.07 6.30
N ASN A 60 -12.86 -3.15 7.60
CA ASN A 60 -11.89 -2.26 8.26
C ASN A 60 -10.46 -2.51 7.76
N ALA A 61 -10.07 -3.77 7.53
CA ALA A 61 -8.74 -4.08 6.99
C ALA A 61 -8.59 -3.59 5.56
N ILE A 62 -9.60 -3.82 4.71
CA ILE A 62 -9.62 -3.34 3.33
C ILE A 62 -9.61 -1.80 3.28
N GLU A 63 -10.41 -1.13 4.09
CA GLU A 63 -10.41 0.34 4.14
C GLU A 63 -9.05 0.90 4.56
N ARG A 64 -8.36 0.29 5.52
CA ARG A 64 -7.01 0.69 5.92
C ARG A 64 -6.02 0.55 4.76
N LEU A 65 -6.04 -0.58 4.06
CA LEU A 65 -5.18 -0.80 2.90
C LEU A 65 -5.48 0.21 1.79
N LEU A 66 -6.76 0.43 1.45
CA LEU A 66 -7.15 1.39 0.43
C LEU A 66 -6.73 2.82 0.80
N ASN A 67 -6.82 3.23 2.06
CA ASN A 67 -6.33 4.53 2.51
C ASN A 67 -4.80 4.65 2.39
N VAL A 68 -4.05 3.56 2.63
CA VAL A 68 -2.61 3.54 2.35
C VAL A 68 -2.35 3.72 0.85
N LEU A 69 -3.06 3.01 -0.02
CA LEU A 69 -2.92 3.15 -1.47
C LEU A 69 -3.27 4.57 -1.97
N VAL A 70 -4.21 5.26 -1.31
CA VAL A 70 -4.48 6.69 -1.55
C VAL A 70 -3.28 7.55 -1.13
N GLY A 71 -2.69 7.28 0.03
CA GLY A 71 -1.48 7.96 0.49
C GLY A 71 -0.25 7.70 -0.40
N LEU A 72 -0.24 6.59 -1.14
CA LEU A 72 0.77 6.25 -2.15
C LEU A 72 0.41 6.77 -3.55
N GLU A 73 -0.66 7.56 -3.69
CA GLU A 73 -1.10 8.14 -4.98
C GLU A 73 -1.47 7.08 -6.04
N LEU A 74 -1.77 5.85 -5.62
CA LEU A 74 -2.25 4.77 -6.50
C LEU A 74 -3.77 4.77 -6.65
N LEU A 75 -4.49 5.42 -5.73
CA LEU A 75 -5.93 5.59 -5.77
C LEU A 75 -6.32 7.05 -5.43
N TYR A 76 -7.41 7.52 -6.00
CA TYR A 76 -8.17 8.64 -5.46
C TYR A 76 -9.26 8.13 -4.53
N LYS A 77 -9.67 8.97 -3.57
CA LYS A 77 -10.83 8.71 -2.71
C LYS A 77 -11.85 9.84 -2.87
N GLU A 78 -13.06 9.48 -3.27
CA GLU A 78 -14.22 10.39 -3.31
C GLU A 78 -15.30 9.84 -2.39
N ASN A 79 -15.57 10.54 -1.28
CA ASN A 79 -16.49 10.07 -0.25
C ASN A 79 -16.15 8.66 0.27
N LYS A 80 -16.91 7.65 -0.17
CA LYS A 80 -16.79 6.23 0.21
C LYS A 80 -16.31 5.35 -0.94
N THR A 81 -16.03 5.93 -2.10
CA THR A 81 -15.57 5.23 -3.30
C THR A 81 -14.10 5.50 -3.55
N TYR A 82 -13.43 4.49 -4.07
CA TYR A 82 -12.02 4.51 -4.46
C TYR A 82 -11.92 4.41 -5.98
N ILE A 83 -11.07 5.23 -6.58
CA ILE A 83 -10.94 5.38 -8.03
C ILE A 83 -9.48 5.14 -8.38
N LEU A 84 -9.21 4.41 -9.46
CA LEU A 84 -7.86 4.19 -9.95
C LEU A 84 -7.26 5.52 -10.45
N THR A 85 -5.98 5.73 -10.21
CA THR A 85 -5.23 6.72 -10.98
C THR A 85 -4.96 6.18 -12.39
N PRO A 86 -4.65 7.04 -13.37
CA PRO A 86 -4.28 6.56 -14.71
C PRO A 86 -3.11 5.57 -14.69
N GLU A 87 -2.16 5.76 -13.77
CA GLU A 87 -1.01 4.86 -13.59
C GLU A 87 -1.46 3.48 -13.07
N SER A 88 -2.24 3.43 -11.99
CA SER A 88 -2.70 2.14 -11.45
C SER A 88 -3.68 1.43 -12.38
N ASP A 89 -4.52 2.17 -13.11
CA ASP A 89 -5.37 1.58 -14.15
C ASP A 89 -4.55 0.99 -15.29
N ALA A 90 -3.46 1.64 -15.74
CA ALA A 90 -2.66 1.17 -16.87
C ALA A 90 -1.76 -0.03 -16.51
N PHE A 91 -1.20 -0.05 -15.29
CA PHE A 91 -0.14 -0.98 -14.93
C PHE A 91 -0.51 -2.00 -13.85
N LEU A 92 -1.62 -1.83 -13.10
CA LEU A 92 -1.97 -2.72 -11.98
C LEU A 92 -3.31 -3.45 -12.15
N VAL A 93 -4.02 -3.25 -13.26
CA VAL A 93 -5.22 -4.02 -13.63
C VAL A 93 -4.81 -5.20 -14.51
N ARG A 94 -5.23 -6.42 -14.15
CA ARG A 94 -4.74 -7.70 -14.72
C ARG A 94 -4.88 -7.81 -16.24
N ASP A 95 -5.95 -7.26 -16.81
CA ASP A 95 -6.26 -7.38 -18.24
C ASP A 95 -5.64 -6.26 -19.10
N ARG A 96 -4.74 -5.44 -18.53
CA ARG A 96 -4.07 -4.37 -19.25
C ARG A 96 -2.80 -4.87 -19.94
N PRO A 97 -2.46 -4.35 -21.13
CA PRO A 97 -1.29 -4.81 -21.89
C PRO A 97 0.06 -4.70 -21.16
N PHE A 98 0.16 -3.77 -20.20
CA PHE A 98 1.40 -3.49 -19.47
C PHE A 98 1.30 -3.86 -17.99
N TYR A 99 0.50 -4.88 -17.63
CA TYR A 99 0.35 -5.32 -16.25
C TYR A 99 1.69 -5.65 -15.57
N LEU A 100 1.98 -4.95 -14.46
CA LEU A 100 3.20 -5.08 -13.65
C LEU A 100 2.99 -5.86 -12.34
N GLY A 101 1.75 -6.24 -12.01
CA GLY A 101 1.44 -6.85 -10.70
C GLY A 101 2.21 -8.16 -10.43
N ASP A 102 2.55 -8.93 -11.45
CA ASP A 102 3.33 -10.17 -11.22
C ASP A 102 4.77 -9.89 -10.74
N MET A 103 5.31 -8.69 -10.95
CA MET A 103 6.62 -8.30 -10.43
C MET A 103 6.63 -8.12 -8.90
N THR A 104 5.46 -7.92 -8.28
CA THR A 104 5.37 -7.65 -6.83
C THR A 104 5.40 -8.93 -5.99
N ARG A 105 5.47 -10.12 -6.62
CA ARG A 105 5.43 -11.43 -5.93
C ARG A 105 6.80 -11.88 -5.37
N HIS A 106 7.85 -11.09 -5.54
CA HIS A 106 9.22 -11.43 -5.11
C HIS A 106 9.64 -10.80 -3.77
N SER A 107 8.72 -10.11 -3.08
CA SER A 107 8.96 -9.43 -1.79
C SER A 107 8.60 -10.30 -0.59
#